data_AF-A0AAW8E4A3-F1
#
_entry.id   AF-A0AAW8E4A3-F1
#
_cell.length_a   1.000
_cell.length_b   1.000
_cell.length_c   1.000
_cell.angle_alpha   90.00
_cell.angle_beta   90.00
_cell.angle_gamma   90.00
#
_symmetry.space_group_name_H-M   'P 1'
#
loop_
_entity.id
_entity.type
_entity.pdbx_description
1 polymer ?
#
loop_
_entity_poly.entity_id
_entity_poly.type
_entity_poly.pdbx_seq_one_letter_code
_entity_poly.pdbx_strand_id
1 'polypeptide(L)' 'MSMPSTSVEFVTELMEVSAHGALIQAFVMQALEQYARRVAETDPQALDTPMVCGRAWHGCALEVLQKLEQRFET' A
#
# COMPACT_ATOMS: atom_id res chain seq x y z
N MET A 1 -22.15 -8.64 -18.66
CA MET A 1 -21.65 -7.80 -17.55
C MET A 1 -20.38 -8.46 -17.05
N SER A 2 -19.22 -7.82 -17.17
CA SER A 2 -18.01 -8.32 -16.49
C SER A 2 -18.21 -8.19 -14.99
N MET A 3 -17.80 -9.22 -14.23
CA MET A 3 -17.73 -9.11 -12.78
C MET A 3 -16.74 -7.97 -12.43
N PRO A 4 -17.02 -7.14 -11.42
CA PRO A 4 -16.03 -6.19 -10.93
C PRO A 4 -14.80 -6.98 -10.47
N SER A 5 -13.62 -6.55 -10.91
CA SER A 5 -12.37 -7.15 -10.47
C SER A 5 -12.22 -7.02 -8.95
N THR A 6 -11.62 -8.02 -8.33
CA THR A 6 -11.19 -7.93 -6.94
C THR A 6 -10.14 -6.82 -6.78
N SER A 7 -9.98 -6.28 -5.57
CA SER A 7 -8.95 -5.26 -5.32
C SER A 7 -7.54 -5.74 -5.69
N VAL A 8 -7.27 -7.05 -5.55
CA VAL A 8 -5.99 -7.65 -5.94
C VAL A 8 -5.83 -7.63 -7.47
N GLU A 9 -6.82 -8.10 -8.22
CA GLU A 9 -6.78 -8.09 -9.69
C GLU A 9 -6.62 -6.67 -10.24
N PHE A 10 -7.35 -5.71 -9.69
CA PHE A 10 -7.24 -4.31 -10.10
C PHE A 10 -5.86 -3.72 -9.82
N VAL A 11 -5.29 -3.96 -8.64
CA VAL A 11 -3.95 -3.45 -8.29
C VAL A 11 -2.86 -4.10 -9.16
N THR A 12 -2.99 -5.39 -9.47
CA THR A 12 -2.09 -6.06 -10.42
C THR A 12 -2.20 -5.45 -11.81
N GLU A 13 -3.40 -5.27 -12.35
CA GLU A 13 -3.62 -4.64 -13.66
C GLU A 13 -3.04 -3.22 -13.70
N LEU A 14 -3.24 -2.43 -12.64
CA LEU A 14 -2.68 -1.09 -12.51
C LEU A 14 -1.13 -1.09 -12.59
N MET A 15 -0.48 -2.12 -12.05
CA MET A 15 0.99 -2.25 -12.05
C MET A 15 1.55 -2.90 -13.32
N GLU A 16 0.77 -3.71 -14.03
CA GLU A 16 1.20 -4.46 -15.22
C GLU A 16 0.84 -3.75 -16.54
N VAL A 17 -0.30 -3.07 -16.58
CA VAL A 17 -0.87 -2.44 -17.77
C VAL A 17 -0.90 -0.93 -17.59
N SER A 18 0.28 -0.32 -17.74
CA SER A 18 0.44 1.15 -17.66
C SER A 18 1.04 1.72 -18.94
N ALA A 19 0.51 2.88 -19.36
CA ALA A 19 1.09 3.68 -20.44
C ALA A 19 2.54 4.12 -20.16
N HIS A 20 2.99 4.02 -18.91
CA HIS A 20 4.33 4.41 -18.47
C HIS A 20 5.26 3.21 -18.25
N GLY A 21 4.84 1.99 -18.61
CA GLY A 21 5.63 0.78 -18.44
C GLY A 21 6.09 0.58 -16.99
N ALA A 22 7.33 0.12 -16.81
CA ALA A 22 7.90 -0.21 -15.49
C ALA A 22 7.93 0.96 -14.48
N LEU A 23 7.84 2.21 -14.93
CA LEU A 23 7.82 3.38 -14.03
C LEU A 23 6.61 3.37 -13.09
N ILE A 24 5.49 2.78 -13.49
CA ILE A 24 4.31 2.69 -12.62
C ILE A 24 4.61 1.85 -11.37
N GLN A 25 5.43 0.82 -11.51
CA GLN A 25 5.76 -0.08 -10.41
C GLN A 25 6.63 0.64 -9.38
N ALA A 26 7.66 1.36 -9.84
CA ALA A 26 8.49 2.20 -8.95
C ALA A 26 7.64 3.27 -8.25
N PHE A 27 6.71 3.90 -8.97
CA PHE A 27 5.80 4.89 -8.42
C PHE A 27 4.89 4.29 -7.33
N VAL A 28 4.29 3.13 -7.58
CA VAL A 28 3.43 2.44 -6.61
C VAL A 28 4.22 2.03 -5.37
N MET A 29 5.44 1.50 -5.54
CA MET A 29 6.32 1.14 -4.43
C MET A 29 6.65 2.36 -3.55
N GLN A 30 6.99 3.49 -4.17
CA GLN A 30 7.24 4.74 -3.46
C GLN A 30 5.99 5.26 -2.73
N ALA A 31 4.81 5.16 -3.36
CA ALA A 31 3.54 5.57 -2.76
C ALA A 31 3.19 4.71 -1.54
N LEU A 32 3.38 3.39 -1.63
CA LEU A 32 3.19 2.46 -0.51
C LEU A 32 4.13 2.80 0.65
N GLU A 33 5.41 3.04 0.37
CA GLU A 33 6.39 3.42 1.38
C GLU A 33 5.99 4.70 2.10
N GLN A 34 5.71 5.78 1.35
CA GLN A 34 5.37 7.07 1.95
C GLN A 34 4.08 7.01 2.76
N TYR A 35 3.07 6.31 2.25
CA TYR A 35 1.81 6.15 2.98
C TYR A 35 2.01 5.33 4.25
N ALA A 36 2.74 4.22 4.17
CA ALA A 36 3.03 3.38 5.33
C ALA A 36 3.85 4.13 6.39
N ARG A 37 4.88 4.92 6.00
CA ARG A 37 5.62 5.77 6.94
C ARG A 37 4.70 6.74 7.66
N ARG A 38 3.87 7.47 6.90
CA ARG A 38 2.91 8.42 7.47
C ARG A 38 1.97 7.76 8.48
N VAL A 39 1.42 6.59 8.16
CA VAL A 39 0.52 5.87 9.05
C VAL A 39 1.27 5.36 10.28
N ALA A 40 2.48 4.81 10.12
CA ALA A 40 3.31 4.31 11.22
C ALA A 40 3.77 5.41 12.19
N GLU A 41 3.96 6.64 11.71
CA GLU A 41 4.33 7.81 12.52
C GLU A 41 3.13 8.51 13.17
N THR A 42 1.90 8.18 12.75
CA THR A 42 0.68 8.77 13.30
C THR A 42 0.24 7.98 14.55
N ASP A 43 -0.24 8.69 15.58
CA ASP A 43 -0.86 8.07 16.75
C ASP A 43 -2.02 7.15 16.29
N PRO A 44 -2.01 5.85 16.66
CA PRO A 44 -3.07 4.92 16.31
C PRO A 44 -4.48 5.41 16.62
N GLN A 45 -4.71 6.17 17.70
CA GLN A 45 -6.04 6.70 18.00
C GLN A 45 -6.51 7.75 16.98
N ALA A 46 -5.57 8.51 16.41
CA ALA A 46 -5.87 9.50 15.37
C ALA A 46 -6.17 8.87 14.00
N LEU A 47 -5.86 7.58 13.83
CA LEU A 47 -6.15 6.80 12.62
C LEU A 47 -7.52 6.11 12.67
N ASP A 48 -8.21 6.11 13.82
CA ASP A 48 -9.52 5.47 13.95
C ASP A 48 -10.55 6.13 13.02
N THR A 49 -11.23 5.28 12.24
CA THR A 49 -12.38 5.67 11.42
C THR A 49 -13.51 4.68 11.64
N PRO A 50 -14.76 5.00 11.23
CA PRO A 50 -15.86 4.03 11.32
C PRO A 50 -15.61 2.70 10.58
N MET A 51 -14.68 2.70 9.61
CA MET A 51 -14.36 1.53 8.79
C MET A 51 -13.07 0.81 9.18
N VAL A 52 -12.18 1.47 9.92
CA VAL A 52 -10.82 0.97 10.18
C VAL A 52 -10.42 1.26 11.62
N CYS A 53 -10.02 0.22 12.35
CA CYS A 53 -9.34 0.37 13.64
C CYS A 53 -7.91 0.87 13.40
N GLY A 54 -7.58 2.01 13.99
CA GLY A 54 -6.31 2.69 13.81
C GLY A 54 -5.11 1.86 14.27
N ARG A 55 -5.24 1.03 15.31
CA ARG A 55 -4.19 0.07 15.70
C ARG A 55 -3.97 -1.00 14.63
N ALA A 56 -5.04 -1.53 14.05
CA ALA A 56 -4.91 -2.52 12.97
C ALA A 56 -4.26 -1.88 11.74
N TRP A 57 -4.65 -0.65 11.40
CA TRP A 57 -4.08 0.11 10.30
C TRP A 57 -2.60 0.43 10.49
N HIS A 58 -2.22 0.83 11.71
CA HIS A 58 -0.83 1.02 12.12
C HIS A 58 -0.02 -0.27 11.97
N GLY A 59 -0.57 -1.41 12.41
CA GLY A 59 0.03 -2.73 12.22
C GLY A 59 0.29 -3.05 10.74
N CYS A 60 -0.68 -2.80 9.85
CA CYS A 60 -0.51 -2.97 8.41
C CYS A 60 0.61 -2.10 7.85
N ALA A 61 0.72 -0.85 8.31
CA ALA A 61 1.77 0.05 7.86
C ALA A 61 3.17 -0.45 8.26
N LEU A 62 3.35 -0.91 9.49
CA LEU A 62 4.61 -1.51 9.94
C LEU A 62 4.98 -2.76 9.12
N GLU A 63 4.00 -3.63 8.84
CA GLU A 63 4.23 -4.83 8.03
C GLU A 63 4.69 -4.45 6.60
N VAL A 64 4.04 -3.46 5.98
CA VAL A 64 4.43 -2.99 4.64
C VAL A 64 5.85 -2.43 4.65
N LEU A 65 6.20 -1.58 5.61
CA LEU A 65 7.56 -1.03 5.72
C LEU A 65 8.60 -2.13 5.86
N GLN A 66 8.35 -3.12 6.72
CA GLN A 66 9.25 -4.25 6.92
C GLN A 66 9.46 -5.04 5.61
N LYS A 67 8.40 -5.30 4.84
CA LYS A 67 8.52 -6.02 3.56
C LYS A 67 9.25 -5.20 2.50
N LEU A 68 9.07 -3.87 2.49
CA LEU A 68 9.78 -2.98 1.58
C LEU A 68 11.27 -2.92 1.91
N GLU A 69 11.64 -2.76 3.18
CA GLU A 69 13.04 -2.78 3.63
C GLU A 69 13.74 -4.07 3.22
N GLN A 70 13.14 -5.23 3.51
CA GLN A 70 13.67 -6.54 3.10
C GLN A 70 13.85 -6.67 1.58
N ARG A 71 13.00 -6.03 0.78
CA ARG A 71 13.03 -6.09 -0.67
C ARG A 71 14.15 -5.23 -1.28
N PHE A 72 14.53 -4.13 -0.62
CA PHE A 72 15.52 -3.16 -1.07
C PHE A 72 16.92 -3.39 -0.47
N GLU A 73 17.04 -4.13 0.63
CA GLU A 73 18.33 -4.54 1.21
C GLU A 73 19.04 -5.67 0.41
N THR A 74 18.49 -6.06 -0.73
CA THR A 74 19.05 -7.06 -1.67
C THR A 74 19.60 -6.39 -2.91
#